data_AF-A0A373P133-F1
#
_entry.id   AF-A0A373P133-F1
#
_cell.length_a   1.000
_cell.length_b   1.000
_cell.length_c   1.000
_cell.angle_alpha   90.00
_cell.angle_beta   90.00
_cell.angle_gamma   90.00
#
_symmetry.space_group_name_H-M   'P 1'
#
loop_
_entity.id
_entity.type
_entity.pdbx_description
1 polymer ?
#
loop_
_entity_poly.entity_id
_entity_poly.type
_entity_poly.pdbx_seq_one_letter_code
_entity_poly.pdbx_strand_id
1 'polypeptide(L)'
;MYAWAPLGCGNYAPNFFGTSVPEVVEVRENPDGTVTLTVNAVCDMVICDDALITHDLTVKFKEDGSFQYLGNEIRKEDRNNVPEYQYRVKGEIKNGS
;
A
#
# COMPACT_ATOMS: atom_id res chain seq x y z
N MET A 1 16.05 9.28 17.65
CA MET A 1 14.61 9.25 17.95
C MET A 1 13.87 9.63 16.66
N TYR A 2 13.02 8.75 16.12
CA TYR A 2 12.21 9.10 14.95
C TYR A 2 11.01 9.92 15.40
N ALA A 3 10.83 11.10 14.82
CA ALA A 3 9.67 11.93 15.11
C ALA A 3 8.41 11.22 14.60
N TRP A 4 7.42 11.02 15.46
CA TRP A 4 6.12 10.45 15.10
C TRP A 4 5.00 11.23 15.80
N ALA A 5 3.84 11.27 15.17
CA ALA A 5 2.61 11.84 15.73
C ALA A 5 1.43 10.90 15.40
N PRO A 6 0.46 10.72 16.31
CA PRO A 6 -0.77 9.98 16.01
C PRO A 6 -1.59 10.73 14.96
N LEU A 7 -2.28 10.01 14.07
CA LEU A 7 -3.19 10.61 13.09
C LEU A 7 -4.42 11.18 13.80
N GLY A 8 -4.84 12.39 13.42
CA GLY A 8 -5.97 13.08 14.01
C GLY A 8 -6.35 14.36 13.25
N CYS A 9 -7.33 15.10 13.80
CA CYS A 9 -7.75 16.38 13.24
C CYS A 9 -6.56 17.36 13.19
N GLY A 10 -6.20 17.80 11.99
CA GLY A 10 -5.13 18.80 11.75
C GLY A 10 -3.81 18.23 11.22
N ASN A 11 -3.60 16.90 11.24
CA ASN A 11 -2.41 16.26 10.65
C ASN A 11 -2.71 15.10 9.68
N TYR A 12 -3.99 14.77 9.50
CA TYR A 12 -4.46 13.80 8.52
C TYR A 12 -5.67 14.37 7.77
N ALA A 13 -5.63 14.29 6.44
CA ALA A 13 -6.78 14.54 5.57
C ALA A 13 -7.09 13.22 4.86
N PRO A 14 -8.32 12.67 4.99
CA PRO A 14 -8.72 11.48 4.23
C PRO A 14 -8.50 11.72 2.74
N ASN A 15 -7.92 10.73 2.07
CA ASN A 15 -7.73 10.72 0.63
C ASN A 15 -8.21 9.37 0.08
N PHE A 16 -8.41 9.28 -1.24
CA PHE A 16 -8.97 8.08 -1.88
C PHE A 16 -8.19 6.79 -1.56
N PHE A 17 -6.88 6.88 -1.35
CA PHE A 17 -6.04 5.75 -0.92
C PHE A 17 -6.24 5.37 0.54
N GLY A 18 -6.38 6.35 1.43
CA GLY A 18 -6.59 6.12 2.85
C GLY A 18 -7.96 5.53 3.16
N THR A 19 -8.91 5.63 2.23
CA THR A 19 -10.28 5.12 2.35
C THR A 19 -10.57 3.94 1.41
N SER A 20 -9.58 3.47 0.64
CA SER A 20 -9.78 2.32 -0.25
C SER A 20 -9.79 1.01 0.54
N VAL A 21 -10.50 0.02 -0.02
CA VAL A 21 -10.56 -1.34 0.50
C VAL A 21 -9.78 -2.26 -0.44
N PRO A 22 -8.92 -3.14 0.08
CA PRO A 22 -8.18 -4.09 -0.75
C PRO A 22 -9.07 -5.26 -1.19
N GLU A 23 -9.02 -5.59 -2.47
CA GLU A 23 -9.69 -6.76 -3.05
C GLU A 23 -8.66 -7.63 -3.78
N VAL A 24 -8.60 -8.92 -3.46
CA VAL A 24 -7.73 -9.88 -4.17
C VAL A 24 -8.48 -10.39 -5.39
N VAL A 25 -7.96 -10.08 -6.58
CA VAL A 25 -8.59 -10.46 -7.86
C VAL A 25 -7.90 -11.64 -8.54
N GLU A 26 -6.65 -11.94 -8.15
CA GLU A 26 -5.90 -13.07 -8.69
C GLU A 26 -4.91 -13.61 -7.64
N VAL A 27 -4.70 -14.92 -7.68
CA VAL A 27 -3.69 -15.62 -6.87
C VAL A 27 -2.85 -16.48 -7.80
N ARG A 28 -1.53 -16.30 -7.77
CA ARG A 28 -0.57 -17.07 -8.55
C ARG A 28 0.48 -17.72 -7.67
N GLU A 29 0.60 -19.03 -7.77
CA GLU A 29 1.72 -19.77 -7.18
C GLU A 29 2.92 -19.73 -8.12
N ASN A 30 4.08 -19.34 -7.61
CA ASN A 30 5.32 -19.29 -8.36
C ASN A 30 6.11 -20.61 -8.19
N PRO A 31 6.96 -20.99 -9.17
CA PRO A 31 7.75 -22.23 -9.09
C PRO A 31 8.71 -22.33 -7.89
N ASP A 32 9.05 -21.19 -7.26
CA ASP A 32 9.91 -21.12 -6.07
C ASP A 32 9.16 -21.29 -4.74
N GLY A 33 7.85 -21.59 -4.81
CA GLY A 33 6.97 -21.79 -3.66
C GLY A 33 6.51 -20.49 -3.00
N THR A 34 6.71 -19.33 -3.65
CA THR A 34 6.08 -18.06 -3.25
C THR A 34 4.71 -17.91 -3.90
N VAL A 35 3.87 -17.06 -3.32
CA VAL A 35 2.54 -16.71 -3.84
C VAL A 35 2.52 -15.22 -4.14
N THR A 36 2.09 -14.87 -5.35
CA THR A 36 1.80 -13.50 -5.74
C THR A 36 0.29 -13.29 -5.76
N LEU A 37 -0.17 -12.26 -5.05
CA LEU A 37 -1.55 -11.80 -5.02
C LEU A 37 -1.66 -10.53 -5.86
N THR A 38 -2.54 -10.53 -6.86
CA THR A 38 -2.93 -9.29 -7.53
C THR A 38 -4.03 -8.66 -6.71
N VAL A 39 -3.78 -7.45 -6.22
CA VAL A 39 -4.68 -6.73 -5.31
C VAL A 39 -5.10 -5.40 -5.94
N ASN A 40 -6.40 -5.20 -6.01
CA ASN A 40 -7.03 -3.95 -6.42
C ASN A 40 -7.35 -3.13 -5.16
N ALA A 41 -6.93 -1.86 -5.15
CA ALA A 41 -7.40 -0.90 -4.16
C ALA A 41 -8.64 -0.20 -4.70
N VAL A 42 -9.82 -0.58 -4.21
CA VAL A 42 -11.11 -0.05 -4.70
C VAL A 42 -11.63 1.02 -3.74
N CYS A 43 -12.21 2.10 -4.26
CA CYS A 43 -12.71 3.20 -3.45
C CYS A 43 -14.10 3.64 -3.92
N ASP A 44 -15.12 3.36 -3.11
CA ASP A 44 -16.53 3.67 -3.40
C ASP A 44 -16.83 5.17 -3.58
N MET A 45 -15.90 6.05 -3.19
CA MET A 45 -16.05 7.51 -3.32
C MET A 45 -15.69 8.05 -4.71
N VAL A 46 -15.08 7.24 -5.58
CA VAL A 46 -14.76 7.61 -6.96
C VAL A 46 -15.83 6.99 -7.86
N ILE A 47 -16.49 7.81 -8.70
CA ILE A 47 -17.50 7.35 -9.66
C ILE A 47 -16.82 6.71 -10.88
N CYS A 48 -15.95 5.74 -10.64
CA CYS A 48 -15.39 4.84 -11.63
C CYS A 48 -15.35 3.46 -10.97
N ASP A 49 -16.00 2.46 -11.57
CA ASP A 49 -15.98 1.05 -11.12
C ASP A 49 -14.60 0.38 -11.24
N ASP A 50 -13.54 1.18 -11.44
CA ASP A 50 -12.17 0.74 -11.71
C ASP A 50 -11.30 0.91 -10.46
N ALA A 51 -10.34 0.00 -10.27
CA ALA A 51 -9.39 0.05 -9.16
C ALA A 51 -8.56 1.36 -9.19
N LEU A 52 -8.36 1.99 -8.03
CA LEU A 52 -7.53 3.18 -7.89
C LEU A 52 -6.06 2.89 -8.21
N ILE A 53 -5.58 1.73 -7.72
CA ILE A 53 -4.32 1.11 -8.10
C ILE A 53 -4.48 -0.40 -8.10
N THR A 54 -3.67 -1.06 -8.92
CA THR A 54 -3.41 -2.49 -8.87
C THR A 54 -1.98 -2.72 -8.42
N HIS A 55 -1.78 -3.63 -7.48
CA HIS A 55 -0.45 -3.99 -7.01
C HIS A 55 -0.30 -5.49 -6.81
N ASP A 56 0.92 -5.97 -7.02
CA ASP A 56 1.28 -7.37 -6.87
C ASP A 56 2.01 -7.54 -5.53
N LEU A 57 1.39 -8.27 -4.61
CA LEU A 57 1.93 -8.60 -3.30
C LEU A 57 2.53 -10.01 -3.31
N THR A 58 3.83 -10.12 -3.08
CA THR A 58 4.51 -11.42 -3.00
C THR A 58 4.74 -11.82 -1.55
N VAL A 59 4.26 -13.01 -1.20
CA VAL A 59 4.41 -13.62 0.12
C VAL A 59 4.90 -15.05 0.01
N LYS A 60 5.40 -15.59 1.13
CA LYS A 60 5.66 -17.02 1.28
C LYS A 60 4.92 -17.53 2.51
N PHE A 61 3.93 -18.39 2.28
CA PHE A 61 3.23 -19.07 3.37
C PHE A 61 4.14 -20.13 4.00
N LYS A 62 4.04 -20.27 5.31
CA LYS A 62 4.75 -21.29 6.09
C LYS A 62 3.75 -22.33 6.58
N GLU A 63 4.25 -23.51 6.95
CA GLU A 63 3.44 -24.63 7.43
C GLU A 63 2.66 -24.32 8.73
N ASP A 64 3.15 -23.38 9.53
CA ASP A 64 2.50 -22.92 10.76
C ASP A 64 1.32 -21.94 10.52
N GLY A 65 0.98 -21.69 9.25
CA GLY A 65 -0.07 -20.74 8.85
C GLY A 65 0.38 -19.27 8.88
N SER A 66 1.62 -18.98 9.27
CA SER A 66 2.19 -17.65 9.12
C SER A 66 2.62 -17.39 7.68
N PHE A 67 2.93 -16.13 7.36
CA PHE A 67 3.48 -15.76 6.07
C PHE A 67 4.68 -14.82 6.24
N GLN A 68 5.56 -14.87 5.25
CA GLN A 68 6.66 -13.94 5.09
C GLN A 68 6.33 -12.96 3.97
N TYR A 69 6.38 -11.66 4.26
CA TYR A 69 6.34 -10.62 3.25
C TYR A 69 7.66 -10.61 2.46
N LEU A 70 7.58 -10.62 1.13
CA LEU A 70 8.75 -10.62 0.25
C LEU A 70 8.83 -9.38 -0.64
N GLY A 71 7.69 -8.86 -1.08
CA GLY A 71 7.67 -7.68 -1.93
C GLY A 71 6.27 -7.16 -2.19
N ASN A 72 6.22 -5.91 -2.62
CA ASN A 72 5.01 -5.25 -3.06
C ASN A 72 5.36 -4.32 -4.21
N GLU A 73 4.74 -4.51 -5.38
CA GLU A 73 4.96 -3.67 -6.54
C GLU A 73 3.63 -3.12 -7.07
N ILE A 74 3.53 -1.80 -7.14
CA ILE A 74 2.41 -1.13 -7.83
C ILE A 74 2.67 -1.22 -9.34
N ARG A 75 1.67 -1.66 -10.09
CA ARG A 75 1.77 -1.81 -11.54
C ARG A 75 2.12 -0.48 -12.20
N LYS A 76 2.87 -0.54 -13.31
CA LYS A 76 3.52 0.64 -13.90
C LYS A 76 2.50 1.68 -14.36
N GLU A 77 1.40 1.20 -14.92
CA GLU A 77 0.23 1.96 -15.36
C GLU A 77 -0.37 2.81 -14.22
N ASP A 78 -0.33 2.32 -12.99
CA ASP A 78 -0.99 2.93 -11.83
C ASP A 78 -0.04 3.78 -10.97
N ARG A 79 1.25 3.84 -11.30
CA ARG A 79 2.26 4.60 -10.52
C ARG A 79 1.94 6.09 -10.43
N ASN A 80 1.31 6.65 -11.46
CA ASN A 80 0.92 8.07 -11.47
C ASN A 80 -0.27 8.35 -10.54
N ASN A 81 -1.03 7.33 -10.14
CA ASN A 81 -2.14 7.47 -9.20
C ASN A 81 -1.64 7.51 -7.76
N VAL A 82 -0.42 7.05 -7.48
CA VAL A 82 0.14 7.00 -6.13
C VAL A 82 0.42 8.42 -5.63
N PRO A 83 -0.16 8.84 -4.47
CA PRO A 83 0.05 10.17 -3.95
C PRO A 83 1.50 10.35 -3.49
N GLU A 84 1.98 11.59 -3.53
CA GLU A 84 3.26 11.93 -2.92
C GLU A 84 3.27 11.61 -1.42
N TYR A 85 4.45 11.26 -0.92
CA TYR A 85 4.63 10.94 0.48
C TYR A 85 4.29 12.14 1.37
N GLN A 86 3.29 11.97 2.24
CA GLN A 86 2.89 12.99 3.21
C GLN A 86 3.62 12.77 4.54
N TYR A 87 4.48 13.72 4.89
CA TYR A 87 5.18 13.70 6.18
C TYR A 87 4.21 13.91 7.35
N ARG A 88 4.27 13.00 8.34
CA ARG A 88 3.43 13.05 9.55
C ARG A 88 3.83 14.16 10.54
N VAL A 89 5.05 14.67 10.42
CA VAL A 89 5.57 15.76 11.26
C VAL A 89 6.18 16.79 10.32
N LYS A 90 5.65 18.02 10.33
CA LYS A 90 6.26 19.16 9.64
C LYS A 90 7.38 19.71 10.54
N GLY A 91 8.62 19.37 10.23
CA GLY A 91 9.80 19.90 10.89
C GLY A 91 10.99 19.82 9.95
N GLU A 92 11.84 20.86 9.96
CA GLU A 92 13.11 20.86 9.22
C GLU A 92 13.90 19.61 9.59
N ILE A 93 14.19 18.78 8.59
CA ILE A 93 15.19 17.72 8.72
C ILE A 93 16.53 18.45 8.86
N LYS A 94 16.93 18.78 10.09
CA LYS A 94 18.31 19.20 10.34
C LYS A 94 19.16 17.96 10.13
N ASN A 95 19.70 17.81 8.93
CA ASN A 95 20.75 16.86 8.66
C ASN A 95 21.86 17.09 9.70
N GLY A 96 22.16 16.03 10.45
CA GLY A 96 23.20 16.06 11.46
C GLY A 96 24.54 16.48 10.86
N SER A 97 25.26 17.28 11.65
CA SER A 97 26.59 17.84 11.40
C SER A 97 27.65 16.83 10.99
#